data_AF-A0A420HN87-F1
#
_entry.id   AF-A0A420HN87-F1
#
_cell.length_a   1.000
_cell.length_b   1.000
_cell.length_c   1.000
_cell.angle_alpha   90.00
_cell.angle_beta   90.00
_cell.angle_gamma   90.00
#
_symmetry.space_group_name_H-M   'P 1'
#
loop_
_entity.id
_entity.type
_entity.pdbx_description
1 polymer ?
#
loop_
_entity_poly.entity_id
_entity_poly.type
_entity_poly.pdbx_seq_one_letter_code
_entity_poly.pdbx_strand_id
1 'polypeptide(L)'
;MKRYHQINEETERFPVYEIGNLTKMYRDEDRYNGTSDSFDLCLGIFYDVCLKTGVQQNFFKDAFSIMLKGSAREYYHLHLMNNGLSFQDMTQKLRAYFETAERQLQMISKSKSIMLMRTIGENPNKTVSECFELLVTEFRKTQLLLPSRFQGNLSLRDAVIDAVRDI
;
A
#
# COMPACT_ATOMS: atom_id res chain seq x y z
N MET A 1 39.19 -23.07 -39.54
CA MET A 1 37.80 -23.39 -39.16
C MET A 1 37.38 -22.46 -38.02
N LYS A 2 36.53 -21.49 -38.31
CA LYS A 2 35.96 -20.55 -37.33
C LYS A 2 34.72 -21.19 -36.71
N ARG A 3 34.71 -21.46 -35.41
CA ARG A 3 33.47 -21.69 -34.64
C ARG A 3 33.34 -20.52 -33.67
N TYR A 4 32.66 -19.46 -34.12
CA TYR A 4 32.14 -18.45 -33.23
C TYR A 4 31.06 -19.13 -32.39
N HIS A 5 31.28 -19.16 -31.07
CA HIS A 5 30.19 -19.42 -30.13
C HIS A 5 29.19 -18.29 -30.29
N GLN A 6 28.01 -18.65 -30.75
CA GLN A 6 26.85 -17.79 -30.81
C GLN A 6 26.42 -17.55 -29.36
N ILE A 7 26.89 -16.46 -28.77
CA ILE A 7 26.32 -15.96 -27.53
C ILE A 7 24.99 -15.33 -27.94
N ASN A 8 23.89 -16.04 -27.71
CA ASN A 8 22.56 -15.44 -27.76
C ASN A 8 22.45 -14.48 -26.56
N GLU A 9 22.96 -13.27 -26.72
CA GLU A 9 22.50 -12.13 -25.93
C GLU A 9 21.15 -11.72 -26.52
N GLU A 10 20.07 -12.37 -26.06
CA GLU A 10 18.75 -11.76 -26.12
C GLU A 10 18.82 -10.51 -25.26
N THR A 11 19.13 -9.38 -25.89
CA THR A 11 19.14 -8.08 -25.22
C THR A 11 17.70 -7.82 -24.79
N GLU A 12 17.45 -7.92 -23.49
CA GLU A 12 16.11 -7.80 -22.95
C GLU A 12 15.55 -6.40 -23.27
N ARG A 13 14.53 -6.37 -24.12
CA ARG A 13 13.96 -5.12 -24.63
C ARG A 13 13.28 -4.36 -23.50
N PHE A 14 13.60 -3.08 -23.35
CA PHE A 14 12.93 -2.21 -22.38
C PHE A 14 11.40 -2.15 -22.65
N PRO A 15 10.55 -2.38 -21.63
CA PRO A 15 9.14 -2.69 -21.81
C PRO A 15 8.28 -1.42 -21.84
N VAL A 16 8.53 -0.55 -22.82
CA VAL A 16 7.82 0.75 -22.96
C VAL A 16 6.31 0.55 -23.04
N TYR A 17 5.86 -0.46 -23.78
CA TYR A 17 4.44 -0.71 -24.02
C TYR A 17 3.74 -1.19 -22.74
N GLU A 18 4.36 -2.13 -22.04
CA GLU A 18 3.86 -2.74 -20.81
C GLU A 18 3.82 -1.69 -19.68
N ILE A 19 4.87 -0.88 -19.52
CA ILE A 19 4.89 0.25 -18.57
C ILE A 19 3.83 1.30 -18.93
N GLY A 20 3.64 1.58 -20.22
CA GLY A 20 2.59 2.47 -20.70
C GLY A 20 1.19 1.97 -20.33
N ASN A 21 0.94 0.67 -20.46
CA ASN A 21 -0.32 0.05 -20.06
C ASN A 21 -0.49 0.02 -18.53
N LEU A 22 0.58 -0.26 -17.78
CA LEU A 22 0.60 -0.19 -16.32
C LEU A 22 0.17 1.19 -15.84
N THR A 23 0.74 2.25 -16.43
CA THR A 23 0.39 3.63 -16.09
C THR A 23 -1.09 3.93 -16.33
N LYS A 24 -1.68 3.41 -17.42
CA LYS A 24 -3.09 3.61 -17.76
C LYS A 24 -4.04 2.81 -16.85
N MET A 25 -3.65 1.61 -16.44
CA MET A 25 -4.47 0.75 -15.58
C MET A 25 -4.44 1.20 -14.11
N TYR A 26 -3.39 1.91 -13.69
CA TYR A 26 -3.22 2.29 -12.30
C TYR A 26 -4.22 3.37 -11.88
N ARG A 27 -5.07 3.05 -10.90
CA ARG A 27 -6.00 4.02 -10.31
C ARG A 27 -5.30 4.85 -9.25
N ASP A 28 -5.69 6.12 -9.09
CA ASP A 28 -4.97 6.99 -8.15
C ASP A 28 -5.19 6.56 -6.69
N GLU A 29 -6.36 6.03 -6.35
CA GLU A 29 -6.69 5.46 -5.05
C GLU A 29 -5.82 4.25 -4.65
N ASP A 30 -5.23 3.55 -5.62
CA ASP A 30 -4.37 2.38 -5.38
C ASP A 30 -2.90 2.76 -5.12
N ARG A 31 -2.55 4.04 -5.31
CA ARG A 31 -1.17 4.53 -5.12
C ARG A 31 -0.90 4.82 -3.66
N TYR A 32 0.32 4.50 -3.25
CA TYR A 32 0.84 4.74 -1.92
C TYR A 32 1.27 6.19 -1.70
N ASN A 33 0.71 6.85 -0.70
CA ASN A 33 1.04 8.24 -0.35
C ASN A 33 2.08 8.41 0.77
N GLY A 34 2.37 7.36 1.54
CA GLY A 34 3.30 7.41 2.68
C GLY A 34 2.68 7.66 4.06
N THR A 35 1.38 8.00 4.16
CA THR A 35 0.78 8.47 5.42
C THR A 35 -0.49 7.72 5.79
N SER A 36 -1.47 7.65 4.88
CA SER A 36 -2.77 7.03 5.14
C SER A 36 -2.94 5.67 4.49
N ASP A 37 -2.00 5.28 3.64
CA ASP A 37 -2.11 4.06 2.84
C ASP A 37 -1.24 2.96 3.44
N SER A 38 -1.61 1.70 3.19
CA SER A 38 -0.84 0.54 3.62
C SER A 38 0.19 0.22 2.55
N PHE A 39 1.48 0.32 2.88
CA PHE A 39 2.54 0.03 1.92
C PHE A 39 2.42 -1.39 1.35
N ASP A 40 2.11 -2.37 2.20
CA ASP A 40 2.02 -3.77 1.79
C ASP A 40 0.84 -4.02 0.84
N LEU A 41 -0.31 -3.39 1.10
CA LEU A 41 -1.45 -3.47 0.20
C LEU A 41 -1.13 -2.84 -1.16
N CYS A 42 -0.58 -1.63 -1.17
CA CYS A 42 -0.20 -0.93 -2.40
C CYS A 42 0.87 -1.69 -3.18
N LEU A 43 1.83 -2.32 -2.50
CA LEU A 43 2.85 -3.15 -3.13
C LEU A 43 2.26 -4.43 -3.72
N GLY A 44 1.28 -5.05 -3.05
CA GLY A 44 0.51 -6.17 -3.58
C GLY A 44 -0.26 -5.80 -4.85
N ILE A 45 -0.91 -4.63 -4.86
CA ILE A 45 -1.59 -4.10 -6.06
C ILE A 45 -0.58 -3.85 -7.18
N PHE A 46 0.59 -3.27 -6.88
CA PHE A 46 1.64 -3.06 -7.86
C PHE A 46 2.05 -4.36 -8.56
N TYR A 47 2.30 -5.43 -7.80
CA TYR A 47 2.64 -6.73 -8.39
C TYR A 47 1.53 -7.31 -9.26
N ASP A 48 0.27 -7.22 -8.82
CA ASP A 48 -0.89 -7.69 -9.58
C ASP A 48 -1.05 -6.92 -10.91
N VAL A 49 -0.87 -5.60 -10.91
CA VAL A 49 -0.96 -4.80 -12.14
C VAL A 49 0.25 -5.04 -13.05
N CYS A 50 1.47 -5.19 -12.52
CA CYS A 50 2.64 -5.61 -13.30
C CYS A 50 2.37 -6.94 -14.02
N LEU A 51 1.84 -7.93 -13.30
CA LEU A 51 1.50 -9.24 -13.87
C LEU A 51 0.47 -9.10 -15.00
N LYS A 52 -0.60 -8.32 -14.80
CA LYS A 52 -1.64 -8.09 -15.79
C LYS A 52 -1.15 -7.38 -17.05
N THR A 53 -0.11 -6.56 -16.93
CA THR A 53 0.41 -5.74 -18.04
C THR A 53 1.64 -6.32 -18.70
N GLY A 54 2.18 -7.43 -18.18
CA GLY A 54 3.35 -8.11 -18.72
C GLY A 54 4.69 -7.49 -18.30
N VAL A 55 4.70 -6.61 -17.31
CA VAL A 55 5.95 -6.04 -16.76
C VAL A 55 6.69 -7.12 -15.98
N GLN A 56 7.90 -7.46 -16.44
CA GLN A 56 8.76 -8.46 -15.82
C GLN A 56 9.51 -7.90 -14.59
N GLN A 57 9.97 -8.79 -13.70
CA GLN A 57 10.53 -8.41 -12.39
C GLN A 57 11.77 -7.50 -12.46
N ASN A 58 12.64 -7.73 -13.44
CA ASN A 58 13.80 -6.91 -13.75
C ASN A 58 13.43 -5.43 -14.04
N PHE A 59 12.22 -5.17 -14.54
CA PHE A 59 11.71 -3.82 -14.82
C PHE A 59 10.83 -3.23 -13.71
N PHE A 60 10.67 -3.92 -12.57
CA PHE A 60 9.91 -3.39 -11.44
C PHE A 60 10.49 -2.09 -10.91
N LYS A 61 11.82 -1.97 -10.91
CA LYS A 61 12.50 -0.73 -10.54
C LYS A 61 12.06 0.44 -11.42
N ASP A 62 11.97 0.23 -12.73
CA ASP A 62 11.59 1.27 -13.70
C ASP A 62 10.11 1.67 -13.57
N ALA A 63 9.25 0.71 -13.22
CA ALA A 63 7.83 0.94 -13.00
C ALA A 63 7.49 1.46 -11.59
N PHE A 64 8.41 1.38 -10.62
CA PHE A 64 8.10 1.58 -9.19
C PHE A 64 7.48 2.95 -8.87
N SER A 65 7.88 4.00 -9.60
CA SER A 65 7.33 5.35 -9.38
C SER A 65 5.81 5.45 -9.64
N ILE A 66 5.22 4.54 -10.41
CA ILE A 66 3.81 4.55 -10.80
C ILE A 66 2.90 4.22 -9.62
N MET A 67 3.35 3.37 -8.68
CA MET A 67 2.59 3.05 -7.47
C MET A 67 2.68 4.11 -6.38
N LEU A 68 3.44 5.18 -6.57
CA LEU A 68 3.67 6.20 -5.53
C LEU A 68 2.88 7.47 -5.85
N LYS A 69 2.42 8.18 -4.83
CA LYS A 69 1.88 9.55 -4.92
C LYS A 69 2.29 10.38 -3.69
N GLY A 70 1.98 11.68 -3.71
CA GLY A 70 2.24 12.58 -2.59
C GLY A 70 3.68 12.51 -2.06
N SER A 71 3.84 12.54 -0.75
CA SER A 71 5.14 12.54 -0.07
C SER A 71 5.98 11.30 -0.38
N ALA A 72 5.37 10.13 -0.60
CA ALA A 72 6.11 8.93 -1.00
C ALA A 72 6.77 9.08 -2.38
N ARG A 73 6.08 9.71 -3.34
CA ARG A 73 6.65 9.99 -4.66
C ARG A 73 7.77 11.03 -4.58
N GLU A 74 7.59 12.09 -3.79
CA GLU A 74 8.63 13.09 -3.54
C GLU A 74 9.90 12.46 -2.97
N TYR A 75 9.74 11.63 -1.92
CA TYR A 75 10.85 10.91 -1.30
C TYR A 75 11.57 10.00 -2.31
N TYR A 76 10.82 9.29 -3.16
CA TYR A 76 11.41 8.46 -4.21
C TYR A 76 12.31 9.26 -5.16
N HIS A 77 11.84 10.40 -5.67
CA HIS A 77 12.61 11.20 -6.62
C HIS A 77 13.83 11.88 -5.96
N LEU A 78 13.70 12.31 -4.70
CA LEU A 78 14.79 12.97 -3.98
C LEU A 78 15.87 11.99 -3.49
N HIS A 79 15.48 10.78 -3.09
CA HIS A 79 16.36 9.90 -2.31
C HIS A 79 16.54 8.49 -2.87
N LEU A 80 15.78 8.04 -3.87
CA LEU A 80 15.84 6.65 -4.33
C LEU A 80 16.24 6.52 -5.81
N MET A 81 15.61 7.31 -6.69
CA MET A 81 15.71 7.16 -8.15
C MET A 81 17.16 7.06 -8.68
N ASN A 82 18.07 7.90 -8.19
CA ASN A 82 19.42 8.06 -8.75
C ASN A 82 20.53 7.32 -7.97
N ASN A 83 20.17 6.46 -7.00
CA ASN A 83 21.15 5.87 -6.08
C ASN A 83 21.61 4.45 -6.45
N GLY A 84 21.40 4.01 -7.70
CA GLY A 84 21.83 2.68 -8.15
C GLY A 84 21.14 1.52 -7.42
N LEU A 85 20.08 1.79 -6.65
CA LEU A 85 19.41 0.84 -5.78
C LEU A 85 18.69 -0.25 -6.57
N SER A 86 18.60 -1.46 -5.99
CA SER A 86 17.68 -2.48 -6.48
C SER A 86 16.24 -2.12 -6.12
N PHE A 87 15.27 -2.75 -6.78
CA PHE A 87 13.86 -2.62 -6.41
C PHE A 87 13.61 -3.00 -4.93
N GLN A 88 14.28 -4.05 -4.45
CA GLN A 88 14.18 -4.47 -3.05
C GLN A 88 14.73 -3.40 -2.08
N ASP A 89 15.86 -2.78 -2.40
CA ASP A 89 16.41 -1.70 -1.56
C ASP A 89 15.50 -0.48 -1.53
N MET A 90 14.90 -0.13 -2.67
CA MET A 90 13.94 0.98 -2.76
C MET A 90 12.71 0.71 -1.90
N THR A 91 12.12 -0.48 -2.00
CA THR A 91 10.94 -0.85 -1.19
C THR A 91 11.27 -0.87 0.30
N GLN A 92 12.44 -1.38 0.70
CA GLN A 92 12.87 -1.40 2.10
C GLN A 92 13.08 0.02 2.65
N LYS A 93 13.76 0.90 1.90
CA LYS A 93 14.00 2.29 2.34
C LYS A 93 12.71 3.08 2.43
N LEU A 94 11.82 2.94 1.46
CA LEU A 94 10.54 3.64 1.45
C LEU A 94 9.65 3.17 2.61
N ARG A 95 9.59 1.85 2.85
CA ARG A 95 8.93 1.29 4.04
C ARG A 95 9.52 1.82 5.33
N ALA A 96 10.85 1.80 5.48
CA ALA A 96 11.51 2.27 6.71
C ALA A 96 11.26 3.75 7.00
N TYR A 97 11.11 4.58 5.96
CA TYR A 97 10.86 6.00 6.09
C TYR A 97 9.41 6.31 6.50
N PHE A 98 8.43 5.59 5.96
CA PHE A 98 7.00 5.90 6.15
C PHE A 98 6.24 4.96 7.11
N GLU A 99 6.67 3.70 7.27
CA GLU A 99 6.03 2.70 8.13
C GLU A 99 6.74 2.60 9.50
N THR A 100 6.97 3.75 10.15
CA THR A 100 7.73 3.80 11.41
C THR A 100 6.96 3.20 12.59
N ALA A 101 7.69 2.86 13.66
CA ALA A 101 7.08 2.34 14.89
C ALA A 101 6.11 3.35 15.52
N GLU A 102 6.44 4.64 15.47
CA GLU A 102 5.61 5.73 15.97
C GLU A 102 4.28 5.78 15.20
N ARG A 103 4.31 5.67 13.87
CA ARG A 103 3.10 5.62 13.05
C ARG A 103 2.25 4.39 13.39
N GLN A 104 2.88 3.23 13.56
CA GLN A 104 2.15 2.02 13.98
C GLN A 104 1.46 2.22 15.33
N LEU A 105 2.15 2.81 16.31
CA LEU A 105 1.57 3.13 17.62
C LEU A 105 0.41 4.13 17.51
N GLN A 106 0.55 5.16 16.66
CA GLN A 106 -0.53 6.12 16.38
C GLN A 106 -1.75 5.42 15.76
N MET A 107 -1.56 4.49 14.83
CA MET A 107 -2.66 3.74 14.22
C MET A 107 -3.33 2.79 15.22
N ILE A 108 -2.57 2.14 16.10
CA ILE A 108 -3.12 1.33 17.21
C ILE A 108 -3.96 2.23 18.15
N SER A 109 -3.43 3.40 18.51
CA SER A 109 -4.15 4.35 19.36
C SER A 109 -5.43 4.86 18.69
N LYS A 110 -5.37 5.18 17.39
CA LYS A 110 -6.55 5.57 16.60
C LYS A 110 -7.59 4.47 16.61
N SER A 111 -7.19 3.22 16.34
CA SER A 111 -8.09 2.07 16.35
C SER A 111 -8.80 1.89 17.69
N LYS A 112 -8.11 2.12 18.82
CA LYS A 112 -8.70 2.05 20.16
C LYS A 112 -9.67 3.19 20.48
N SER A 113 -9.60 4.28 19.73
CA SER A 113 -10.48 5.45 19.92
C SER A 113 -11.76 5.39 19.09
N ILE A 114 -11.89 4.41 18.19
CA ILE A 114 -13.10 4.18 17.42
C ILE A 114 -14.14 3.56 18.36
N MET A 115 -15.22 4.28 18.65
CA MET A 115 -16.30 3.86 19.55
C MET A 115 -17.66 4.19 18.92
N LEU A 116 -18.64 3.30 19.04
CA LEU A 116 -19.95 3.51 18.40
C LEU A 116 -20.68 4.72 18.97
N MET A 117 -20.59 4.96 20.28
CA MET A 117 -21.19 6.14 20.92
C MET A 117 -20.63 7.45 20.34
N ARG A 118 -19.33 7.51 20.07
CA ARG A 118 -18.70 8.66 19.42
C ARG A 118 -19.21 8.83 18.00
N THR A 119 -19.27 7.75 17.22
CA THR A 119 -19.80 7.78 15.85
C THR A 119 -21.26 8.25 15.81
N ILE A 120 -22.10 7.84 16.77
CA ILE A 120 -23.47 8.32 16.91
C ILE A 120 -23.50 9.82 17.19
N GLY A 121 -22.69 10.29 18.15
CA GLY A 121 -22.61 11.72 18.49
C GLY A 121 -22.12 12.59 17.33
N GLU A 122 -21.19 12.10 16.52
CA GLU A 122 -20.66 12.79 15.32
C GLU A 122 -21.64 12.74 14.13
N ASN A 123 -22.67 11.87 14.16
CA ASN A 123 -23.62 11.67 13.07
C ASN A 123 -25.08 11.69 13.55
N PRO A 124 -25.59 12.82 14.08
CA PRO A 124 -26.92 12.89 14.69
C PRO A 124 -28.08 12.61 13.71
N ASN A 125 -27.82 12.72 12.41
CA ASN A 125 -28.81 12.49 11.35
C ASN A 125 -28.86 11.04 10.85
N LYS A 126 -28.03 10.14 11.41
CA LYS A 126 -27.95 8.73 11.00
C LYS A 126 -28.56 7.83 12.06
N THR A 127 -29.11 6.72 11.62
CA THR A 127 -29.55 5.65 12.52
C THR A 127 -28.35 4.97 13.16
N VAL A 128 -28.57 4.30 14.30
CA VAL A 128 -27.53 3.50 14.98
C VAL A 128 -26.94 2.44 14.04
N SER A 129 -27.77 1.82 13.19
CA SER A 129 -27.30 0.84 12.21
C SER A 129 -26.35 1.46 11.17
N GLU A 130 -26.66 2.65 10.66
CA GLU A 130 -25.77 3.35 9.73
C GLU A 130 -24.47 3.80 10.40
N CYS A 131 -24.52 4.21 11.67
CA CYS A 131 -23.35 4.53 12.46
C CYS A 131 -22.48 3.29 12.71
N PHE A 132 -23.08 2.12 12.92
CA PHE A 132 -22.36 0.86 13.05
C PHE A 132 -21.64 0.49 11.74
N GLU A 133 -22.28 0.62 10.58
CA GLU A 133 -21.62 0.37 9.28
C GLU A 133 -20.45 1.33 9.01
N LEU A 134 -20.58 2.60 9.40
CA LEU A 134 -19.48 3.57 9.34
C LEU A 134 -18.31 3.14 10.24
N LEU A 135 -18.62 2.73 11.47
CA LEU A 135 -17.62 2.25 12.43
C LEU A 135 -16.87 1.02 11.90
N VAL A 136 -17.59 0.03 11.38
CA VAL A 136 -16.98 -1.18 10.79
C VAL A 136 -16.10 -0.80 9.59
N THR A 137 -16.55 0.14 8.76
CA THR A 137 -15.76 0.64 7.62
C THR A 137 -14.47 1.32 8.08
N GLU A 138 -14.52 2.14 9.13
CA GLU A 138 -13.34 2.81 9.68
C GLU A 138 -12.37 1.80 10.32
N PHE A 139 -12.89 0.80 11.04
CA PHE A 139 -12.07 -0.28 11.59
C PHE A 139 -11.34 -1.05 10.50
N ARG A 140 -12.04 -1.46 9.44
CA ARG A 140 -11.41 -2.19 8.31
C ARG A 140 -10.29 -1.37 7.67
N LYS A 141 -10.51 -0.06 7.45
CA LYS A 141 -9.48 0.83 6.90
C LYS A 141 -8.28 0.96 7.83
N THR A 142 -8.52 1.17 9.12
CA THR A 142 -7.46 1.31 10.12
C THR A 142 -6.68 0.00 10.28
N GLN A 143 -7.38 -1.13 10.21
CA GLN A 143 -6.79 -2.46 10.35
C GLN A 143 -5.76 -2.75 9.26
N LEU A 144 -6.01 -2.32 8.01
CA LEU A 144 -5.03 -2.45 6.90
C LEU A 144 -3.70 -1.72 7.16
N LEU A 145 -3.71 -0.71 8.03
CA LEU A 145 -2.54 0.07 8.43
C LEU A 145 -1.85 -0.48 9.69
N LEU A 146 -2.47 -1.44 10.36
CA LEU A 146 -1.87 -2.08 11.53
C LEU A 146 -0.87 -3.16 11.09
N PRO A 147 0.12 -3.51 11.93
CA PRO A 147 0.98 -4.66 11.70
C PRO A 147 0.19 -5.95 11.44
N SER A 148 0.74 -6.86 10.63
CA SER A 148 0.08 -8.12 10.20
C SER A 148 -0.59 -8.93 11.33
N ARG A 149 -0.03 -8.93 12.55
CA ARG A 149 -0.62 -9.57 13.73
C ARG A 149 -2.01 -9.04 14.14
N PHE A 150 -2.37 -7.84 13.69
CA PHE A 150 -3.66 -7.19 13.93
C PHE A 150 -4.54 -7.14 12.69
N GLN A 151 -4.12 -7.72 11.57
CA GLN A 151 -4.88 -7.71 10.30
C GLN A 151 -5.87 -8.90 10.16
N GLY A 152 -6.02 -9.72 11.20
CA GLY A 152 -6.87 -10.92 11.17
C GLY A 152 -8.36 -10.66 11.45
N ASN A 153 -9.22 -11.56 10.98
CA ASN A 153 -10.67 -11.49 11.26
C ASN A 153 -11.00 -11.57 12.76
N LEU A 154 -10.18 -12.27 13.56
CA LEU A 154 -10.34 -12.37 15.01
C LEU A 154 -10.08 -11.02 15.70
N SER A 155 -9.04 -10.29 15.29
CA SER A 155 -8.77 -8.96 15.86
C SER A 155 -9.80 -7.92 15.47
N LEU A 156 -10.41 -8.04 14.28
CA LEU A 156 -11.55 -7.19 13.89
C LEU A 156 -12.76 -7.45 14.79
N ARG A 157 -13.10 -8.72 14.99
CA ARG A 157 -14.22 -9.11 15.86
C ARG A 157 -14.03 -8.57 17.28
N ASP A 158 -12.87 -8.80 17.87
CA ASP A 158 -12.59 -8.36 19.24
C ASP A 158 -12.61 -6.83 19.35
N ALA A 159 -12.05 -6.13 18.36
CA ALA A 159 -12.09 -4.67 18.31
C ALA A 159 -13.51 -4.11 18.17
N VAL A 160 -14.36 -4.74 17.35
CA VAL A 160 -15.78 -4.36 17.22
C VAL A 160 -16.53 -4.61 18.53
N ILE A 161 -16.30 -5.76 19.19
CA ILE A 161 -16.88 -6.05 20.50
C ILE A 161 -16.49 -4.96 21.51
N ASP A 162 -15.22 -4.58 21.55
CA ASP A 162 -14.72 -3.53 22.44
C ASP A 162 -15.36 -2.16 22.14
N ALA A 163 -15.48 -1.81 20.86
CA ALA A 163 -16.00 -0.51 20.42
C ALA A 163 -17.49 -0.29 20.69
N VAL A 164 -18.24 -1.36 20.99
CA VAL A 164 -19.67 -1.31 21.30
C VAL A 164 -19.97 -1.57 22.79
N ARG A 165 -18.96 -1.76 23.64
CA ARG A 165 -19.17 -2.03 25.09
C ARG A 165 -19.79 -0.86 25.85
N ASP A 166 -19.64 0.36 25.36
CA ASP A 166 -20.05 1.58 26.05
C ASP A 166 -21.45 2.09 25.63
N ILE A 167 -22.25 1.23 24.98
CA ILE A 167 -23.63 1.51 24.54
C ILE A 167 -24.64 1.00 25.56
#